data_AF-A0A956W9M6-F1
#
_entry.id   AF-A0A956W9M6-F1
#
_cell.length_a   1.000
_cell.length_b   1.000
_cell.length_c   1.000
_cell.angle_alpha   90.00
_cell.angle_beta   90.00
_cell.angle_gamma   90.00
#
_symmetry.space_group_name_H-M   'P 1'
#
loop_
_entity.id
_entity.type
_entity.pdbx_description
1 polymer ?
#
loop_
_entity_poly.entity_id
_entity_poly.type
_entity_poly.pdbx_seq_one_letter_code
_entity_poly.pdbx_strand_id
1 'polypeptide(L)' 'HGDARIDEPGLVVPHPRQEDRLFVLEPLAELDPEHRLAGCGLTVRERLAELRA' A
#
# COMPACT_ATOMS: atom_id res chain seq x y z
N HIS A 1 -0.42 8.41 13.98
CA HIS A 1 -1.02 9.40 13.07
C HIS A 1 -0.66 9.00 11.65
N GLY A 2 -1.60 8.46 10.86
CA GLY A 2 -1.34 7.95 9.51
C GLY A 2 -2.57 7.46 8.72
N ASP A 3 -3.77 7.48 9.30
CA ASP A 3 -4.98 6.89 8.71
C ASP A 3 -5.84 7.90 7.93
N ALA A 4 -5.25 9.02 7.51
CA ALA A 4 -5.96 10.06 6.79
C ALA A 4 -6.41 9.54 5.42
N ARG A 5 -7.71 9.64 5.16
CA ARG A 5 -8.30 9.42 3.84
C ARG A 5 -8.65 10.77 3.23
N ILE A 6 -8.10 11.06 2.06
CA ILE A 6 -8.32 12.30 1.33
C ILE A 6 -8.79 11.93 -0.07
N ASP A 7 -9.90 12.54 -0.49
CA ASP A 7 -10.45 12.42 -1.84
C ASP A 7 -10.90 13.82 -2.28
N GLU A 8 -9.98 14.55 -2.90
CA GLU A 8 -10.17 15.91 -3.36
C GLU A 8 -9.70 16.05 -4.82
N PRO A 9 -10.21 17.03 -5.59
CA PRO A 9 -9.72 17.28 -6.94
C PRO A 9 -8.20 17.48 -6.98
N GLY A 10 -7.48 16.48 -7.51
CA GLY A 10 -6.02 16.50 -7.64
C GLY A 10 -5.24 15.83 -6.49
N LEU A 11 -5.90 15.34 -5.43
CA LEU A 11 -5.24 14.64 -4.32
C LEU A 11 -6.07 13.46 -3.82
N VAL A 12 -5.49 12.26 -3.89
CA VAL A 12 -6.08 11.05 -3.32
C VAL A 12 -5.07 10.37 -2.41
N VAL A 13 -5.47 10.16 -1.14
CA VAL A 13 -4.66 9.48 -0.12
C VAL A 13 -5.49 8.39 0.56
N PRO A 14 -4.96 7.16 0.69
CA PRO A 14 -3.71 6.70 0.09
C PRO A 14 -3.77 6.61 -1.44
N HIS A 15 -2.62 6.65 -2.12
CA HIS A 15 -2.58 6.71 -3.58
C HIS A 15 -3.20 5.45 -4.21
N PRO A 16 -4.15 5.54 -5.17
CA PRO A 16 -4.94 4.40 -5.65
C PRO A 16 -4.14 3.22 -6.19
N ARG A 17 -2.94 3.48 -6.73
CA ARG A 17 -2.03 2.46 -7.30
C ARG A 17 -0.78 2.21 -6.45
N GLN A 18 -0.77 2.58 -5.17
CA GLN A 18 0.40 2.30 -4.32
C GLN A 18 0.64 0.78 -4.21
N GLU A 19 -0.44 0.01 -4.22
CA GLU A 19 -0.49 -1.44 -3.97
C GLU A 19 -0.10 -2.29 -5.18
N ASP A 20 0.22 -1.64 -6.31
CA ASP A 20 0.66 -2.28 -7.55
C ASP A 20 2.14 -1.95 -7.86
N ARG A 21 2.80 -1.18 -6.99
CA ARG A 21 4.14 -0.63 -7.24
C ARG A 21 5.15 -1.31 -6.34
N LEU A 22 6.00 -2.16 -6.93
CA LEU A 22 7.07 -2.85 -6.20
C LEU A 22 7.99 -1.87 -5.45
N PHE A 23 8.38 -0.76 -6.07
CA PHE A 23 9.25 0.23 -5.40
C PHE A 23 8.60 0.92 -4.17
N VAL A 24 7.29 0.79 -3.98
CA VAL A 24 6.57 1.23 -2.78
C VAL A 24 6.49 0.08 -1.78
N LEU A 25 6.08 -1.10 -2.26
CA LEU A 25 5.82 -2.27 -1.41
C LEU A 25 7.08 -2.94 -0.88
N GLU A 26 8.17 -2.98 -1.65
CA GLU A 26 9.45 -3.57 -1.24
C GLU A 26 10.05 -2.87 -0.01
N PRO A 27 10.30 -1.54 -0.03
CA PRO A 27 10.80 -0.87 1.17
C PRO A 27 9.78 -0.88 2.31
N LEU A 28 8.48 -0.86 2.02
CA LEU A 28 7.45 -0.93 3.06
C LEU A 28 7.43 -2.32 3.72
N ALA A 29 7.68 -3.40 2.96
CA ALA A 29 7.77 -4.76 3.51
C ALA A 29 8.97 -4.96 4.42
N GLU A 30 10.07 -4.22 4.20
CA GLU A 30 11.24 -4.20 5.08
C GLU A 30 10.96 -3.48 6.40
N LEU A 31 10.12 -2.43 6.37
CA LEU A 31 9.82 -1.59 7.53
C LEU A 31 8.63 -2.12 8.36
N ASP A 32 7.51 -2.45 7.71
CA ASP A 32 6.27 -2.90 8.34
C ASP A 32 5.52 -3.89 7.41
N PRO A 33 5.94 -5.17 7.39
CA PRO A 33 5.36 -6.18 6.51
C PRO A 33 3.90 -6.54 6.85
N GLU A 34 3.47 -6.30 8.09
CA GLU A 34 2.14 -6.64 8.58
C GLU A 34 1.16 -5.45 8.43
N HIS A 35 1.62 -4.30 7.92
CA HIS A 35 0.78 -3.17 7.59
C HIS A 35 -0.33 -3.60 6.63
N ARG A 36 -1.58 -3.27 6.95
CA ARG A 36 -2.73 -3.60 6.11
C ARG A 36 -2.99 -2.49 5.10
N LEU A 37 -2.95 -2.87 3.83
CA LEU A 37 -3.23 -2.00 2.70
C LEU A 37 -4.73 -1.70 2.60
N ALA A 38 -5.06 -0.43 2.41
CA ALA A 38 -6.43 0.05 2.49
C ALA A 38 -7.31 -0.36 1.29
N GLY A 39 -6.72 -0.67 0.13
CA GLY A 39 -7.40 -1.05 -1.10
C GLY A 39 -7.75 -2.54 -1.14
N CYS A 40 -6.75 -3.42 -1.05
CA CYS A 40 -6.96 -4.88 -1.13
C CYS A 40 -7.24 -5.55 0.23
N GLY A 41 -6.98 -4.88 1.36
CA GLY A 41 -7.14 -5.44 2.71
C GLY A 41 -6.05 -6.45 3.12
N LEU A 42 -5.16 -6.81 2.19
CA LEU A 42 -4.00 -7.67 2.43
C LEU A 42 -2.93 -6.91 3.22
N THR A 43 -2.05 -7.67 3.87
CA THR A 43 -0.79 -7.15 4.39
C THR A 43 0.16 -6.79 3.23
N VAL A 44 1.10 -5.89 3.49
CA VAL A 44 2.15 -5.55 2.53
C VAL A 44 2.92 -6.79 2.07
N ARG A 45 3.21 -7.73 2.99
CA ARG A 45 3.85 -9.00 2.66
C ARG A 45 3.02 -9.84 1.69
N GLU A 46 1.73 -10.03 1.96
CA GLU A 46 0.83 -10.81 1.10
C GLU A 46 0.73 -10.18 -0.29
N ARG A 47 0.52 -8.86 -0.37
CA ARG A 47 0.42 -8.17 -1.65
C ARG A 47 1.71 -8.23 -2.46
N LEU A 48 2.86 -8.07 -1.81
CA LEU A 48 4.16 -8.19 -2.46
C LEU A 48 4.42 -9.61 -2.98
N ALA A 49 3.96 -10.64 -2.25
CA ALA A 49 4.06 -12.02 -2.69
C ALA A 49 3.18 -12.28 -3.94
N GLU A 50 1.96 -11.74 -3.99
CA GLU A 50 1.08 -11.86 -5.16
C GLU A 50 1.68 -11.23 -6.42
N LEU A 51 2.31 -10.06 -6.31
CA LEU A 51 2.90 -9.37 -7.46
C LEU A 51 4.19 -10.01 -7.98
N ARG A 52 4.82 -10.87 -7.18
CA ARG A 52 6.06 -11.57 -7.54
C ARG A 52 5.82 -12.99 -8.05
N ALA A 53 4.59 -13.51 -7.91
CA ALA A 53 4.16 -14.81 -8.43
C ALA A 53 3.87 -14.74 -9.93
#